data_AF-A0A1Q3X388-F1
#
_entry.id   AF-A0A1Q3X388-F1
#
_cell.length_a   1.000
_cell.length_b   1.000
_cell.length_c   1.000
_cell.angle_alpha   90.00
_cell.angle_beta   90.00
_cell.angle_gamma   90.00
#
_symmetry.space_group_name_H-M   'P 1'
#
loop_
_entity.id
_entity.type
_entity.pdbx_description
1 polymer ?
#
loop_
_entity_poly.entity_id
_entity_poly.type
_entity_poly.pdbx_seq_one_letter_code
_entity_poly.pdbx_strand_id
1 'polypeptide(L)'
;MTWQEKFTELQKAFIEKGNVYIPLEKEITSVKGFGDMDELSAYYKAKKEWQLAGNQYNDFLSRIHGKNIDPNGEYNPAILLN
;
A
#
# COMPACT_ATOMS: atom_id res chain seq x y z
N MET A 1 -9.98 -1.13 18.11
CA MET A 1 -9.80 -1.30 16.66
C MET A 1 -9.87 -2.77 16.34
N THR A 2 -10.77 -3.18 15.45
CA THR A 2 -10.91 -4.56 14.96
C THR A 2 -9.88 -4.84 13.84
N TRP A 3 -9.69 -6.12 13.49
CA TRP A 3 -8.84 -6.50 12.35
C TRP A 3 -9.37 -5.92 11.04
N GLN A 4 -10.69 -5.90 10.86
CA GLN A 4 -11.35 -5.30 9.70
C GLN A 4 -11.13 -3.78 9.63
N GLU A 5 -11.28 -3.07 10.77
CA GLU A 5 -11.01 -1.64 10.83
C GLU A 5 -9.55 -1.33 10.46
N LYS A 6 -8.59 -2.13 10.97
CA LYS A 6 -7.17 -1.94 10.65
C LYS A 6 -6.87 -2.27 9.19
N PHE A 7 -7.49 -3.31 8.64
CA PHE A 7 -7.37 -3.67 7.23
C PHE A 7 -7.85 -2.52 6.33
N THR A 8 -9.05 -1.99 6.57
CA THR A 8 -9.60 -0.88 5.81
C THR A 8 -8.75 0.38 5.94
N GLU A 9 -8.23 0.69 7.12
CA GLU A 9 -7.32 1.83 7.36
C GLU A 9 -6.06 1.70 6.49
N LEU A 10 -5.37 0.56 6.54
CA LEU A 10 -4.12 0.34 5.82
C LEU A 10 -4.34 0.24 4.30
N GLN A 11 -5.41 -0.42 3.87
CA GLN A 11 -5.79 -0.50 2.46
C GLN A 11 -6.05 0.91 1.90
N LYS A 12 -6.82 1.73 2.63
CA LYS A 12 -7.11 3.11 2.24
C LYS A 12 -5.83 3.94 2.15
N ALA A 13 -4.95 3.86 3.15
CA ALA A 13 -3.67 4.57 3.13
C ALA A 13 -2.80 4.15 1.92
N PHE A 14 -2.73 2.86 1.61
CA PHE A 14 -1.97 2.36 0.46
C PHE A 14 -2.52 2.91 -0.86
N ILE A 15 -3.85 2.89 -1.05
CA ILE A 15 -4.52 3.44 -2.23
C ILE A 15 -4.29 4.95 -2.35
N GLU A 16 -4.48 5.70 -1.26
CA GLU A 16 -4.30 7.16 -1.25
C GLU A 16 -2.88 7.56 -1.62
N LYS A 17 -1.86 6.87 -1.09
CA LYS A 17 -0.46 7.13 -1.49
C LYS A 17 -0.17 6.69 -2.92
N GLY A 18 -0.79 5.61 -3.38
CA GLY A 18 -0.70 5.17 -4.79
C GLY A 18 -1.28 6.20 -5.76
N ASN A 19 -2.40 6.83 -5.40
CA ASN A 19 -3.03 7.88 -6.22
C ASN A 19 -2.16 9.13 -6.38
N VAL A 20 -1.20 9.37 -5.48
CA VAL A 20 -0.20 10.45 -5.61
C VAL A 20 1.03 9.98 -6.36
N TYR A 21 1.52 8.76 -6.07
CA TYR A 21 2.72 8.21 -6.67
C TYR A 21 2.58 7.92 -8.17
N ILE A 22 1.51 7.25 -8.58
CA ILE A 22 1.33 6.74 -9.96
C ILE A 22 1.34 7.88 -11.01
N PRO A 23 0.66 9.02 -10.80
CA PRO A 23 0.75 10.14 -11.73
C PRO A 23 2.18 10.70 -11.86
N LEU A 24 2.87 10.92 -10.73
CA LEU A 24 4.24 11.45 -10.71
C LEU A 24 5.24 10.49 -11.39
N GLU A 25 5.05 9.18 -11.22
CA GLU A 25 5.85 8.18 -11.93
C GLU A 25 5.66 8.28 -13.45
N LYS A 26 4.41 8.44 -13.92
CA LYS A 26 4.12 8.62 -15.35
C LYS A 26 4.73 9.90 -15.89
N GLU A 27 4.63 11.01 -15.15
CA GLU A 27 5.21 12.29 -15.55
C GLU A 27 6.73 12.16 -15.72
N ILE A 28 7.47 11.70 -14.70
CA ILE A 28 8.93 11.57 -14.78
C ILE A 28 9.37 10.57 -15.86
N THR A 29 8.65 9.47 -16.05
CA THR A 29 9.00 8.49 -17.09
C THR A 29 8.68 8.95 -18.51
N SER A 30 7.80 9.96 -18.66
CA SER A 30 7.43 10.55 -19.96
C SER A 30 8.37 11.66 -20.43
N VAL A 31 9.09 12.31 -19.51
CA VAL A 31 10.02 13.41 -19.84
C VAL A 31 11.31 12.84 -20.44
N LYS A 32 11.56 13.13 -21.71
CA LYS A 32 12.86 12.87 -22.38
C LYS A 32 13.88 13.94 -21.97
N GLY A 33 14.37 13.90 -20.74
CA GLY A 33 15.35 14.85 -20.22
C GLY A 33 15.52 14.77 -18.70
N PHE A 34 16.50 15.50 -18.16
CA PHE A 34 16.56 15.73 -16.72
C PHE A 34 15.30 16.49 -16.30
N GLY A 35 14.39 15.80 -15.61
CA GLY A 35 13.19 16.41 -15.02
C GLY A 35 13.58 17.52 -14.03
N ASP A 36 12.63 18.42 -13.75
CA ASP A 36 12.86 19.47 -12.76
C ASP A 36 13.27 18.84 -11.41
N MET A 37 14.23 19.43 -10.72
CA MET A 37 14.70 18.93 -9.43
C MET A 37 13.55 18.88 -8.40
N ASP A 38 12.59 19.79 -8.53
CA ASP A 38 11.40 19.82 -7.67
C ASP A 38 10.44 18.66 -8.00
N GLU A 39 10.26 18.33 -9.28
CA GLU A 39 9.46 17.17 -9.73
C GLU A 39 10.09 15.86 -9.26
N LEU A 40 11.43 15.73 -9.40
CA LEU A 40 12.19 14.59 -8.89
C LEU A 40 12.05 14.44 -7.38
N SER A 41 12.15 15.53 -6.62
CA SER A 41 11.98 15.54 -5.16
C SER A 41 10.56 15.08 -4.76
N ALA A 42 9.53 15.61 -5.42
CA ALA A 42 8.15 15.22 -5.19
C ALA A 42 7.92 13.74 -5.49
N TYR A 43 8.45 13.23 -6.59
CA TYR A 43 8.40 11.81 -6.94
C TYR A 43 9.08 10.93 -5.89
N TYR A 44 10.31 11.24 -5.48
CA TYR A 44 11.03 10.43 -4.49
C TYR A 44 10.29 10.39 -3.16
N LYS A 45 9.71 11.51 -2.73
CA LYS A 45 8.87 11.58 -1.54
C LYS A 45 7.62 10.70 -1.69
N ALA A 46 6.87 10.85 -2.79
CA ALA A 46 5.65 10.08 -3.03
C ALA A 46 5.94 8.57 -3.12
N LYS A 47 7.04 8.19 -3.79
CA LYS A 47 7.52 6.81 -3.88
C LYS A 47 7.80 6.22 -2.50
N LYS A 48 8.55 6.95 -1.67
CA LYS A 48 8.87 6.51 -0.30
C LYS A 48 7.61 6.33 0.53
N GLU A 49 6.69 7.28 0.49
CA GLU A 49 5.43 7.19 1.23
C GLU A 49 4.56 6.02 0.76
N TRP A 50 4.47 5.79 -0.54
CA TRP A 50 3.76 4.65 -1.11
C TRP A 50 4.38 3.30 -0.72
N GLN A 51 5.71 3.20 -0.77
CA GLN A 51 6.43 1.99 -0.32
C GLN A 51 6.23 1.73 1.17
N LEU A 52 6.27 2.76 2.02
CA LEU A 52 6.02 2.61 3.46
C LEU A 52 4.59 2.14 3.73
N ALA A 53 3.59 2.72 3.06
CA ALA A 53 2.21 2.29 3.20
C ALA A 53 2.00 0.85 2.70
N GLY A 54 2.63 0.49 1.58
CA GLY A 54 2.61 -0.88 1.04
C GLY A 54 3.25 -1.90 1.98
N ASN A 55 4.40 -1.57 2.58
CA ASN A 55 5.05 -2.43 3.57
C ASN A 55 4.16 -2.63 4.80
N GLN A 56 3.57 -1.56 5.34
CA GLN A 56 2.67 -1.66 6.50
C GLN A 56 1.43 -2.52 6.20
N TYR A 57 0.84 -2.35 5.01
CA TYR A 57 -0.29 -3.15 4.57
C TYR A 57 0.09 -4.64 4.42
N ASN A 58 1.21 -4.93 3.75
CA ASN A 58 1.69 -6.30 3.55
C ASN A 58 2.12 -6.99 4.86
N ASP A 59 2.77 -6.26 5.76
CA ASP A 59 3.13 -6.76 7.09
C ASP A 59 1.89 -7.14 7.89
N PHE A 60 0.83 -6.34 7.79
CA PHE A 60 -0.44 -6.65 8.42
C PHE A 60 -1.09 -7.90 7.82
N LEU A 61 -1.15 -8.00 6.48
CA LEU A 61 -1.67 -9.18 5.78
C LEU A 61 -0.92 -10.46 6.16
N SER A 62 0.41 -10.40 6.25
CA SER A 62 1.23 -11.53 6.69
C SER A 62 0.89 -11.97 8.11
N ARG A 63 0.70 -11.02 9.03
CA ARG A 63 0.35 -11.31 10.43
C ARG A 63 -1.02 -11.96 10.60
N ILE A 64 -2.04 -11.48 9.87
CA ILE A 64 -3.39 -12.04 9.96
C ILE A 64 -3.49 -13.37 9.24
N HIS A 65 -2.75 -13.56 8.15
CA HIS A 65 -2.64 -14.84 7.45
C HIS A 65 -2.03 -15.90 8.36
N GLY A 66 -0.92 -15.60 9.05
CA GLY A 66 -0.31 -16.51 10.04
C GLY A 66 -1.19 -16.78 11.27
N LYS A 67 -2.32 -16.08 11.42
CA LYS A 67 -3.31 -16.28 12.49
C LYS A 67 -4.63 -16.86 11.96
N ASN A 68 -4.74 -17.17 10.67
CA ASN A 68 -5.97 -17.61 10.01
C ASN A 68 -7.16 -16.65 10.24
N ILE A 69 -6.89 -15.34 10.27
CA ILE A 69 -7.91 -14.31 10.43
C ILE A 69 -8.27 -13.77 9.05
N ASP A 70 -9.54 -13.85 8.68
CA ASP A 70 -10.07 -13.12 7.52
C ASP A 70 -10.34 -11.65 7.92
N PRO A 71 -9.64 -10.68 7.32
CA PRO A 71 -9.87 -9.26 7.61
C PRO A 71 -11.20 -8.74 7.06
N ASN A 72 -11.87 -9.45 6.14
CA ASN A 72 -13.15 -9.06 5.55
C ASN A 72 -14.36 -9.55 6.36
N GLY A 73 -14.14 -10.27 7.47
CA GLY A 73 -15.20 -10.69 8.39
C GLY A 73 -15.83 -12.05 8.06
N GLU A 74 -15.42 -12.74 7.00
CA GLU A 74 -15.83 -14.13 6.77
C GLU A 74 -14.87 -15.08 7.47
N TYR A 75 -15.23 -15.53 8.68
CA TYR A 75 -14.56 -16.69 9.27
C TYR A 75 -14.69 -17.88 8.31
N ASN A 76 -13.62 -18.22 7.60
CA ASN A 76 -13.57 -19.41 6.75
C ASN A 76 -12.81 -20.54 7.48
N PRO A 77 -13.53 -21.49 8.11
CA PRO A 77 -12.90 -22.61 8.81
C PRO A 77 -12.09 -23.53 7.89
N ALA A 78 -12.17 -23.39 6.56
CA ALA A 78 -11.40 -24.19 5.61
C ALA A 78 -9.89 -23.89 5.61
N ILE A 79 -9.45 -22.75 6.15
CA ILE A 79 -8.02 -22.42 6.25
C ILE A 79 -7.33 -23.23 7.38
N LEU A 80 -8.10 -23.84 8.29
CA LEU A 80 -7.57 -24.66 9.39
C LEU A 80 -7.32 -26.13 9.04
N LEU A 81 -7.56 -26.55 7.78
CA LEU A 81 -7.51 -27.97 7.37
C LEU A 81 -6.48 -28.31 6.28
N ASN A 82 -5.54 -27.40 5.96
CA ASN A 82 -4.39 -27.71 5.10
C ASN A 82 -3.07 -27.55 5.83
#